data_AF-A0A7S3LJQ1-F1
#
_entry.id   AF-A0A7S3LJQ1-F1
#
_cell.length_a   1.000
_cell.length_b   1.000
_cell.length_c   1.000
_cell.angle_alpha   90.00
_cell.angle_beta   90.00
_cell.angle_gamma   90.00
#
_symmetry.space_group_name_H-M   'P 1'
#
loop_
_entity.id
_entity.type
_entity.pdbx_description
1 polymer ?
#
loop_
_entity_poly.entity_id
_entity_poly.type
_entity_poly.pdbx_seq_one_letter_code
_entity_poly.pdbx_strand_id
1 'polypeptide(L)'
;RLRSFALYYISFIVVFQIWVWHGRQFYKVERVDVLMLFANWSELLGTSLLPFTAGTAANANALAAEDPKEYLQLETPFYLNILLIALAHLLFQLLLWWSKARGEFDFFRVVESVFVSIPALVAYLLAIFEVREAYIPYFFLPFIHVFARYKFASIDKHIRAHFQQDYIQTEQQLIENENGNEGDNTSEKSEGDPYLQGVTKQRFEVFTDGVIAIAATLIVLDIQPMSDCKELKDPLSCAVHWDDGCRPGLSKKFSFECYFEVGESKEKNLYLMFSYAFCFAIVNVLWAQHHYIFDRIYSEGKGKITSFTLVLNLHFCIAVSMLPFACNLMTEYAIKPYKKEKDDPAGTLKSSYAEYLGTRLKLDESAGRTACLFTTTLLFLASVFLLGMLIEQKSGSTPPFVLLRYLSIPITTFVAIILLGTEVEGVLYWPLLAIPPIQLGWSA
;
A
#
# COMPACT_ATOMS: atom_id res chain seq x y z
N ARG A 1 -15.40 8.81 6.71
CA ARG A 1 -15.17 7.78 5.66
C ARG A 1 -14.06 8.20 4.70
N LEU A 2 -14.22 9.30 3.94
CA LEU A 2 -13.13 9.88 3.12
C LEU A 2 -11.82 10.09 3.91
N ARG A 3 -11.96 10.56 5.15
CA ARG A 3 -10.82 10.73 6.07
C ARG A 3 -10.05 9.45 6.38
N SER A 4 -10.74 8.33 6.63
CA SER A 4 -10.07 7.04 6.91
C SER A 4 -9.25 6.57 5.69
N PHE A 5 -9.78 6.77 4.48
CA PHE A 5 -9.04 6.51 3.25
C PHE A 5 -7.85 7.45 3.07
N ALA A 6 -8.01 8.74 3.38
CA ALA A 6 -6.91 9.71 3.33
C ALA A 6 -5.79 9.32 4.30
N LEU A 7 -6.11 8.94 5.54
CA LEU A 7 -5.12 8.51 6.54
C LEU A 7 -4.41 7.22 6.14
N TYR A 8 -5.13 6.23 5.61
CA TYR A 8 -4.53 5.03 5.03
C TYR A 8 -3.56 5.38 3.89
N TYR A 9 -4.01 6.21 2.94
CA TYR A 9 -3.22 6.62 1.78
C TYR A 9 -1.95 7.36 2.18
N ILE A 10 -2.06 8.33 3.09
CA ILE A 10 -0.91 9.07 3.64
C ILE A 10 0.05 8.11 4.33
N SER A 11 -0.46 7.19 5.15
CA SER A 11 0.39 6.23 5.88
C SER A 11 1.19 5.35 4.91
N PHE A 12 0.54 4.88 3.84
CA PHE A 12 1.21 4.07 2.82
C PHE A 12 2.30 4.87 2.09
N ILE A 13 2.00 6.12 1.69
CA ILE A 13 3.00 7.00 1.06
C ILE A 13 4.18 7.24 1.98
N VAL A 14 3.93 7.51 3.27
CA VAL A 14 4.98 7.74 4.26
C VAL A 14 5.88 6.49 4.37
N VAL A 15 5.31 5.30 4.53
CA VAL A 15 6.06 4.04 4.58
C VAL A 15 6.89 3.82 3.31
N PHE A 16 6.28 4.03 2.14
CA PHE A 16 6.97 3.88 0.86
C PHE A 16 8.13 4.88 0.71
N GLN A 17 7.91 6.13 1.10
CA GLN A 17 8.91 7.18 1.03
C GLN A 17 10.11 6.87 1.94
N ILE A 18 9.85 6.38 3.16
CA ILE A 18 10.88 5.90 4.09
C ILE A 18 11.64 4.74 3.46
N TRP A 19 10.96 3.77 2.84
CA TRP A 19 11.61 2.64 2.16
C TRP A 19 12.54 3.09 1.02
N VAL A 20 12.15 4.10 0.23
CA VAL A 20 12.99 4.71 -0.81
C VAL A 20 14.22 5.37 -0.17
N TRP A 21 14.02 6.19 0.86
CA TRP A 21 15.12 6.89 1.53
C TRP A 21 16.09 5.93 2.22
N HIS A 22 15.57 4.89 2.87
CA HIS A 22 16.34 3.84 3.51
C HIS A 22 17.29 3.15 2.52
N GLY A 23 16.81 2.86 1.32
CA GLY A 23 17.65 2.36 0.23
C GLY A 23 18.83 3.25 -0.09
N ARG A 24 18.57 4.56 -0.16
CA ARG A 24 19.55 5.58 -0.51
C ARG A 24 20.59 5.79 0.59
N GLN A 25 20.19 5.64 1.84
CA GLN A 25 21.08 5.68 3.00
C GLN A 25 22.08 4.54 2.90
N PHE A 26 21.61 3.30 2.72
CA PHE A 26 22.49 2.12 2.74
C PHE A 26 23.23 1.84 1.43
N TYR A 27 22.82 2.43 0.30
CA TYR A 27 23.46 2.18 -0.99
C TYR A 27 24.97 2.46 -1.04
N LYS A 28 25.46 3.45 -0.27
CA LYS A 28 26.88 3.83 -0.21
C LYS A 28 27.54 3.51 1.14
N VAL A 29 26.87 2.74 1.98
CA VAL A 29 27.34 2.38 3.33
C VAL A 29 27.94 1.00 3.26
N GLU A 30 29.26 0.92 3.44
CA GLU A 30 29.99 -0.34 3.48
C GLU A 30 30.07 -0.92 4.91
N ARG A 31 30.07 -0.05 5.92
CA ARG A 31 30.16 -0.42 7.35
C ARG A 31 29.16 0.38 8.16
N VAL A 32 28.59 -0.27 9.18
CA VAL A 32 27.64 0.33 10.12
C VAL A 32 28.21 0.27 11.52
N ASP A 33 28.11 1.37 12.27
CA ASP A 33 28.43 1.42 13.69
C ASP A 33 27.17 1.21 14.55
N VAL A 34 27.38 1.04 15.86
CA VAL A 34 26.28 0.77 16.82
C VAL A 34 25.28 1.92 16.87
N LEU A 35 25.74 3.17 16.80
CA LEU A 35 24.88 4.35 16.86
C LEU A 35 23.97 4.44 15.63
N MET A 36 24.51 4.10 14.46
CA MET A 36 23.79 4.01 13.20
C MET A 36 22.77 2.87 13.20
N LEU A 37 23.08 1.74 13.83
CA LEU A 37 22.11 0.66 14.03
C LEU A 37 20.94 1.11 14.93
N PHE A 38 21.22 1.83 16.02
CA PHE A 38 20.17 2.40 16.88
C PHE A 38 19.30 3.44 16.14
N ALA A 39 19.90 4.29 15.30
CA ALA A 39 19.16 5.24 14.48
C ALA A 39 18.24 4.52 13.49
N ASN A 40 18.75 3.49 12.80
CA ASN A 40 17.97 2.63 11.93
C ASN A 40 16.81 1.93 12.67
N TRP A 41 17.07 1.36 13.85
CA TRP A 41 16.02 0.74 14.67
C TRP A 41 14.96 1.74 15.11
N SER A 42 15.35 2.97 15.42
CA SER A 42 14.40 4.02 15.82
C SER A 42 13.48 4.43 14.67
N GLU A 43 14.02 4.55 13.44
CA GLU A 43 13.23 4.82 12.24
C GLU A 43 12.29 3.65 11.91
N LEU A 44 12.76 2.41 12.00
CA LEU A 44 11.93 1.22 11.79
C LEU A 44 10.84 1.08 12.86
N LEU A 45 11.15 1.35 14.12
CA LEU A 45 10.17 1.33 15.22
C LEU A 45 9.07 2.37 14.96
N GLY A 46 9.45 3.61 14.65
CA GLY A 46 8.50 4.67 14.32
C GLY A 46 7.62 4.29 13.13
N THR A 47 8.22 3.75 12.06
CA THR A 47 7.50 3.30 10.87
C THR A 47 6.54 2.15 11.18
N SER A 48 6.94 1.20 12.03
CA SER A 48 6.11 0.06 12.44
C SER A 48 4.93 0.44 13.34
N LEU A 49 5.01 1.59 14.03
CA LEU A 49 3.94 2.14 14.85
C LEU A 49 2.87 2.87 14.01
N LEU A 50 3.21 3.25 12.78
CA LEU A 50 2.34 4.05 11.92
C LEU A 50 0.97 3.41 11.63
N PRO A 51 0.86 2.09 11.36
CA PRO A 51 -0.44 1.46 11.16
C PRO A 51 -1.37 1.60 12.37
N PHE A 52 -0.81 1.51 13.58
CA PHE A 52 -1.57 1.65 14.82
C PHE A 52 -2.12 3.07 14.96
N THR A 53 -1.25 4.08 14.85
CA THR A 53 -1.66 5.48 15.03
C THR A 53 -2.56 5.98 13.90
N ALA A 54 -2.38 5.49 12.68
CA ALA A 54 -3.30 5.73 11.57
C ALA A 54 -4.68 5.11 11.84
N GLY A 55 -4.71 3.89 12.40
CA GLY A 55 -5.93 3.21 12.81
C GLY A 55 -6.70 3.96 13.91
N THR A 56 -6.00 4.45 14.94
CA THR A 56 -6.63 5.26 16.00
C THR A 56 -7.18 6.57 15.44
N ALA A 57 -6.43 7.28 14.60
CA ALA A 57 -6.88 8.52 13.98
C ALA A 57 -8.07 8.30 13.02
N ALA A 58 -8.07 7.21 12.25
CA ALA A 58 -9.15 6.85 11.34
C ALA A 58 -10.46 6.53 12.07
N ASN A 59 -10.36 5.98 13.29
CA ASN A 59 -11.49 5.58 14.12
C ASN A 59 -11.84 6.61 15.22
N ALA A 60 -11.12 7.74 15.30
CA ALA A 60 -11.32 8.74 16.35
C ALA A 60 -12.77 9.22 16.47
N ASN A 61 -13.48 9.40 15.35
CA ASN A 61 -14.91 9.78 15.37
C ASN A 61 -15.82 8.73 16.02
N ALA A 62 -15.50 7.45 15.89
CA ALA A 62 -16.31 6.36 16.45
C ALA A 62 -15.99 6.14 17.94
N LEU A 63 -14.75 6.40 18.33
CA LEU A 63 -14.25 6.16 19.69
C LEU A 63 -14.53 7.31 20.66
N ALA A 64 -14.54 8.56 20.18
CA ALA A 64 -14.54 9.76 21.02
C ALA A 64 -15.88 10.17 21.66
N ALA A 65 -16.87 9.26 21.79
CA ALA A 65 -18.12 9.42 22.54
C ALA A 65 -18.71 10.86 22.66
N GLU A 66 -18.83 11.59 21.55
CA GLU A 66 -19.27 12.99 21.47
C GLU A 66 -18.39 14.07 22.16
N ASP A 67 -17.26 13.72 22.80
CA ASP A 67 -16.32 14.69 23.39
C ASP A 67 -15.24 15.14 22.37
N PRO A 68 -15.21 16.43 21.97
CA PRO A 68 -14.18 16.96 21.10
C PRO A 68 -12.75 16.77 21.61
N LYS A 69 -12.55 16.74 22.94
CA LYS A 69 -11.21 16.57 23.53
C LYS A 69 -10.70 15.14 23.40
N GLU A 70 -11.57 14.15 23.57
CA GLU A 70 -11.22 12.74 23.38
C GLU A 70 -10.87 12.46 21.91
N TYR A 71 -11.59 13.07 20.99
CA TYR A 71 -11.30 12.99 19.56
C TYR A 71 -9.89 13.48 19.23
N LEU A 72 -9.50 14.63 19.78
CA LEU A 72 -8.17 15.19 19.58
C LEU A 72 -7.08 14.28 20.15
N GLN A 73 -7.31 13.66 21.31
CA GLN A 73 -6.35 12.75 21.95
C GLN A 73 -6.11 11.49 21.12
N LEU A 74 -7.11 11.02 20.38
CA LEU A 74 -7.01 9.83 19.51
C LEU A 74 -6.35 10.12 18.17
N GLU A 75 -6.44 11.36 17.68
CA GLU A 75 -5.87 11.79 16.42
C GLU A 75 -4.40 12.25 16.55
N THR A 76 -4.08 13.03 17.59
CA THR A 76 -2.75 13.60 17.83
C THR A 76 -1.59 12.59 17.73
N PRO A 77 -1.71 11.34 18.22
CA PRO A 77 -0.65 10.33 18.10
C PRO A 77 -0.20 10.05 16.67
N PHE A 78 -1.08 10.16 15.66
CA PHE A 78 -0.71 9.97 14.26
C PHE A 78 0.27 11.05 13.78
N TYR A 79 -0.03 12.32 14.06
CA TYR A 79 0.84 13.43 13.69
C TYR A 79 2.17 13.38 14.43
N LEU A 80 2.14 13.07 15.72
CA LEU A 80 3.34 12.89 16.52
C LEU A 80 4.20 11.75 15.97
N ASN A 81 3.59 10.63 15.56
CA ASN A 81 4.33 9.49 15.02
C ASN A 81 5.05 9.86 13.71
N ILE A 82 4.39 10.56 12.78
CA ILE A 82 5.04 11.01 11.53
C ILE A 82 6.16 12.01 11.83
N LEU A 83 5.98 12.93 12.79
CA LEU A 83 7.02 13.83 13.24
C LEU A 83 8.23 13.07 13.83
N LEU A 84 7.99 12.06 14.69
CA LEU A 84 9.06 11.25 15.27
C LEU A 84 9.83 10.46 14.21
N ILE A 85 9.14 9.92 13.20
CA ILE A 85 9.77 9.29 12.04
C ILE A 85 10.66 10.31 11.31
N ALA A 86 10.16 11.50 11.01
CA ALA A 86 10.91 12.53 10.29
C ALA A 86 12.15 12.98 11.07
N LEU A 87 12.04 13.13 12.40
CA LEU A 87 13.16 13.46 13.29
C LEU A 87 14.19 12.32 13.38
N ALA A 88 13.73 11.07 13.47
CA ALA A 88 14.62 9.91 13.43
C ALA A 88 15.37 9.82 12.11
N HIS A 89 14.69 10.09 10.99
CA HIS A 89 15.28 10.15 9.67
C HIS A 89 16.35 11.26 9.56
N LEU A 90 16.05 12.47 10.07
CA LEU A 90 17.00 13.58 10.13
C LEU A 90 18.23 13.22 10.98
N LEU A 91 18.02 12.64 12.16
CA LEU A 91 19.12 12.16 13.02
C LEU A 91 20.00 11.16 12.26
N PHE A 92 19.38 10.21 11.55
CA PHE A 92 20.13 9.22 10.79
C PHE A 92 20.97 9.87 9.67
N GLN A 93 20.43 10.85 8.92
CA GLN A 93 21.24 11.57 7.93
C GLN A 93 22.40 12.36 8.57
N LEU A 94 22.17 12.98 9.73
CA LEU A 94 23.22 13.69 10.46
C LEU A 94 24.34 12.75 10.90
N LEU A 95 23.99 11.55 11.37
CA LEU A 95 24.97 10.53 11.75
C LEU A 95 25.76 10.01 10.55
N LEU A 96 25.09 9.77 9.41
CA LEU A 96 25.77 9.38 8.17
C LEU A 96 26.74 10.45 7.68
N TRP A 97 26.32 11.71 7.75
CA TRP A 97 27.16 12.85 7.39
C TRP A 97 28.37 12.99 8.33
N TRP A 98 28.16 12.83 9.64
CA TRP A 98 29.22 12.94 10.65
C TRP A 98 30.21 11.76 10.60
N SER A 99 29.72 10.53 10.43
CA SER A 99 30.53 9.31 10.35
C SER A 99 31.48 9.32 9.14
N LYS A 100 31.07 9.96 8.02
CA LYS A 100 31.89 10.14 6.81
C LYS A 100 32.64 11.47 6.74
N ALA A 101 32.97 12.09 7.88
CA ALA A 101 33.67 13.37 7.91
C ALA A 101 34.91 13.38 6.97
N ARG A 102 34.81 14.19 5.90
CA ARG A 102 35.83 14.62 4.91
C ARG A 102 35.85 13.98 3.50
N GLY A 103 34.73 13.76 2.83
CA GLY A 103 34.82 13.82 1.35
C GLY A 103 33.64 13.38 0.49
N GLU A 104 32.80 12.45 0.94
CA GLU A 104 31.91 11.74 0.00
C GLU A 104 30.41 11.80 0.31
N PHE A 105 30.00 12.41 1.43
CA PHE A 105 28.58 12.48 1.79
C PHE A 105 27.95 13.83 1.46
N ASP A 106 26.81 13.75 0.79
CA ASP A 106 26.11 14.86 0.17
C ASP A 106 25.29 15.65 1.21
N PHE A 107 25.75 16.86 1.57
CA PHE A 107 25.06 17.78 2.50
C PHE A 107 23.58 17.99 2.11
N PHE A 108 23.25 17.89 0.83
CA PHE A 108 21.88 18.01 0.34
C PHE A 108 20.92 16.97 0.91
N ARG A 109 21.41 15.80 1.37
CA ARG A 109 20.58 14.79 2.03
C ARG A 109 20.07 15.25 3.40
N VAL A 110 20.90 15.96 4.15
CA VAL A 110 20.49 16.55 5.43
C VAL A 110 19.43 17.63 5.19
N VAL A 111 19.65 18.48 4.18
CA VAL A 111 18.70 19.52 3.78
C VAL A 111 17.34 18.92 3.39
N GLU A 112 17.33 17.87 2.57
CA GLU A 112 16.11 17.14 2.19
C GLU A 112 15.32 16.64 3.41
N SER A 113 16.00 16.07 4.42
CA SER A 113 15.33 15.61 5.64
C SER A 113 14.75 16.74 6.49
N VAL A 114 15.36 17.93 6.47
CA VAL A 114 14.79 19.13 7.10
C VAL A 114 13.48 19.54 6.41
N PHE A 115 13.43 19.49 5.07
CA PHE A 115 12.21 19.80 4.31
C PHE A 115 11.06 18.83 4.53
N VAL A 116 11.33 17.62 5.01
CA VAL A 116 10.31 16.65 5.42
C VAL A 116 9.88 16.89 6.87
N SER A 117 10.83 17.23 7.73
CA SER A 117 10.59 17.47 9.16
C SER A 117 9.73 18.72 9.39
N ILE A 118 9.89 19.77 8.59
CA ILE A 118 9.13 21.03 8.74
C ILE A 118 7.62 20.82 8.52
N PRO A 119 7.14 20.24 7.39
CA PRO A 119 5.71 19.96 7.21
C PRO A 119 5.14 19.02 8.26
N ALA A 120 5.92 18.04 8.74
CA ALA A 120 5.49 17.17 9.83
C ALA A 120 5.33 17.91 11.16
N LEU A 121 6.25 18.82 11.47
CA LEU A 121 6.13 19.70 12.63
C LEU A 121 4.92 20.64 12.50
N VAL A 122 4.72 21.24 11.32
CA VAL A 122 3.56 22.10 11.05
C VAL A 122 2.26 21.32 11.21
N ALA A 123 2.15 20.12 10.64
CA ALA A 123 0.97 19.26 10.79
C ALA A 123 0.71 18.91 12.26
N TYR A 124 1.76 18.57 13.02
CA TYR A 124 1.64 18.31 14.46
C TYR A 124 1.19 19.54 15.25
N LEU A 125 1.73 20.73 14.97
CA LEU A 125 1.30 21.97 15.61
C LEU A 125 -0.15 22.32 15.25
N LEU A 126 -0.54 22.19 13.97
CA LEU A 126 -1.92 22.38 13.54
C LEU A 126 -2.88 21.42 14.25
N ALA A 127 -2.45 20.17 14.46
CA ALA A 127 -3.22 19.20 15.23
C ALA A 127 -3.40 19.66 16.68
N ILE A 128 -2.34 20.12 17.36
CA ILE A 128 -2.44 20.67 18.73
C ILE A 128 -3.43 21.84 18.81
N PHE A 129 -3.51 22.67 17.77
CA PHE A 129 -4.46 23.78 17.67
C PHE A 129 -5.85 23.37 17.15
N GLU A 130 -6.22 22.09 17.27
CA GLU A 130 -7.54 21.54 16.95
C GLU A 130 -8.00 21.73 15.49
N VAL A 131 -7.04 21.79 14.56
CA VAL A 131 -7.37 21.87 13.13
C VAL A 131 -7.80 20.50 12.62
N ARG A 132 -9.11 20.37 12.32
CA ARG A 132 -9.80 19.12 11.91
C ARG A 132 -9.22 18.40 10.68
N GLU A 133 -8.32 19.05 9.95
CA GLU A 133 -7.69 18.55 8.72
C GLU A 133 -6.17 18.75 8.72
N ALA A 134 -5.54 18.63 9.88
CA ALA A 134 -4.09 18.81 10.06
C ALA A 134 -3.23 17.85 9.22
N TYR A 135 -3.82 16.84 8.58
CA TYR A 135 -3.16 15.91 7.66
C TYR A 135 -2.99 16.46 6.23
N ILE A 136 -3.66 17.56 5.86
CA ILE A 136 -3.57 18.17 4.52
C ILE A 136 -2.12 18.47 4.09
N PRO A 137 -1.25 19.03 4.94
CA PRO A 137 0.15 19.26 4.58
C PRO A 137 0.89 18.00 4.08
N TYR A 138 0.50 16.81 4.55
CA TYR A 138 1.12 15.56 4.13
C TYR A 138 0.84 15.17 2.67
N PHE A 139 -0.28 15.59 2.09
CA PHE A 139 -0.52 15.39 0.65
C PHE A 139 0.47 16.14 -0.23
N PHE A 140 1.00 17.25 0.30
CA PHE A 140 1.95 18.08 -0.42
C PHE A 140 3.39 17.64 -0.19
N LEU A 141 3.68 16.73 0.76
CA LEU A 141 5.05 16.26 1.04
C LEU A 141 5.79 15.78 -0.22
N PRO A 142 5.21 14.91 -1.08
CA PRO A 142 5.89 14.48 -2.31
C PRO A 142 6.21 15.65 -3.25
N PHE A 143 5.29 16.63 -3.36
CA PHE A 143 5.47 17.80 -4.22
C PHE A 143 6.51 18.78 -3.67
N ILE A 144 6.46 19.06 -2.36
CA ILE A 144 7.45 19.88 -1.64
C ILE A 144 8.84 19.28 -1.82
N HIS A 145 8.93 17.95 -1.73
CA HIS A 145 10.18 17.21 -1.88
C HIS A 145 10.75 17.32 -3.31
N VAL A 146 9.93 17.09 -4.33
CA VAL A 146 10.33 17.26 -5.74
C VAL A 146 10.73 18.71 -6.03
N PHE A 147 9.94 19.68 -5.56
CA PHE A 147 10.20 21.11 -5.76
C PHE A 147 11.49 21.57 -5.10
N ALA A 148 11.68 21.23 -3.81
CA ALA A 148 12.89 21.57 -3.07
C ALA A 148 14.11 21.06 -3.83
N ARG A 149 14.09 19.79 -4.23
CA ARG A 149 15.21 19.19 -4.97
C ARG A 149 15.46 19.78 -6.34
N TYR A 150 14.43 20.09 -7.12
CA TYR A 150 14.64 20.76 -8.42
C TYR A 150 15.36 22.10 -8.23
N LYS A 151 14.92 22.88 -7.24
CA LYS A 151 15.54 24.16 -6.90
C LYS A 151 16.96 24.01 -6.36
N PHE A 152 17.20 23.03 -5.50
CA PHE A 152 18.51 22.80 -4.88
C PHE A 152 19.51 22.09 -5.80
N ALA A 153 19.07 21.22 -6.71
CA ALA A 153 19.95 20.64 -7.73
C ALA A 153 20.51 21.71 -8.68
N SER A 154 19.71 22.74 -8.99
CA SER A 154 20.18 23.91 -9.74
C SER A 154 21.26 24.71 -8.99
N ILE A 155 21.08 24.87 -7.67
CA ILE A 155 22.04 25.54 -6.77
C ILE A 155 23.31 24.71 -6.61
N ASP A 156 23.17 23.40 -6.40
CA ASP A 156 24.27 22.45 -6.28
C ASP A 156 25.14 22.42 -7.54
N LYS A 157 24.52 22.37 -8.72
CA LYS A 157 25.24 22.46 -9.99
C LYS A 157 26.02 23.77 -10.12
N HIS A 158 25.45 24.90 -9.68
CA HIS A 158 26.16 26.18 -9.63
C HIS A 158 27.33 26.18 -8.64
N ILE A 159 27.12 25.65 -7.44
CA ILE A 159 28.15 25.59 -6.39
C ILE A 159 29.29 24.67 -6.83
N ARG A 160 29.00 23.47 -7.33
CA ARG A 160 30.01 22.55 -7.88
C ARG A 160 30.74 23.17 -9.06
N ALA A 161 30.04 23.82 -10.00
CA ALA A 161 30.68 24.49 -11.13
C ALA A 161 31.64 25.60 -10.67
N HIS A 162 31.29 26.34 -9.62
CA HIS A 162 32.14 27.38 -9.06
C HIS A 162 33.38 26.81 -8.36
N PHE A 163 33.22 25.79 -7.52
CA PHE A 163 34.34 25.11 -6.85
C PHE A 163 35.22 24.31 -7.82
N GLN A 164 34.64 23.77 -8.90
CA GLN A 164 35.37 23.03 -9.92
C GLN A 164 36.15 24.00 -10.83
N GLN A 165 35.66 25.22 -11.06
CA GLN A 165 36.48 26.29 -11.65
C GLN A 165 37.66 26.68 -10.77
N ASP A 166 37.48 26.78 -9.44
CA ASP A 166 38.57 27.10 -8.52
C ASP A 166 39.61 25.98 -8.45
N TYR A 167 39.17 24.71 -8.47
CA TYR A 167 40.06 23.55 -8.50
C TYR A 167 40.81 23.45 -9.83
N ILE A 168 40.13 23.62 -10.98
CA ILE A 168 40.75 23.61 -12.31
C ILE A 168 41.71 24.79 -12.48
N GLN A 169 41.43 25.97 -11.92
CA GLN A 169 42.40 27.09 -11.92
C GLN A 169 43.64 26.80 -11.07
N THR A 170 43.47 26.11 -9.94
CA THR A 170 44.59 25.71 -9.07
C THR A 170 45.41 24.57 -9.69
N GLU A 171 44.76 23.64 -10.39
CA GLU A 171 45.39 22.50 -11.06
C GLU A 171 46.03 22.88 -12.41
N GLN A 172 45.42 23.80 -13.18
CA GLN A 172 46.05 24.38 -14.39
C GLN A 172 47.31 25.20 -14.05
N GLN A 173 47.34 25.89 -12.91
CA GLN A 173 48.57 26.56 -12.43
C GLN A 173 49.68 25.58 -12.00
N LEU A 174 49.33 24.33 -11.66
CA LEU A 174 50.29 23.27 -11.35
C LEU A 174 50.72 22.51 -12.62
N ILE A 175 49.81 22.28 -13.57
CA ILE A 175 50.05 21.57 -14.84
C ILE A 175 50.79 22.45 -15.87
N GLU A 176 50.66 23.78 -15.84
CA GLU A 176 51.48 24.67 -16.69
C GLU A 176 52.99 24.62 -16.37
N ASN A 177 53.40 23.98 -15.27
CA ASN A 177 54.80 23.66 -14.99
C ASN A 177 55.26 22.26 -15.44
N GLU A 178 54.36 21.40 -15.89
CA GLU A 178 54.68 20.04 -16.38
C GLU A 178 53.87 19.74 -17.65
N ASN A 179 54.32 20.30 -18.78
CA ASN A 179 53.71 20.00 -20.07
C ASN A 179 53.85 18.51 -20.43
N GLY A 180 52.74 17.92 -20.89
CA GLY A 180 52.78 16.98 -22.02
C GLY A 180 51.84 15.78 -21.92
N ASN A 181 50.78 15.84 -22.73
CA ASN A 181 50.01 14.70 -23.25
C ASN A 181 49.37 13.74 -22.23
N GLU A 182 48.05 13.85 -22.07
CA GLU A 182 47.18 12.68 -22.22
C GLU A 182 45.75 13.12 -22.54
N GLY A 183 45.21 12.59 -23.63
CA GLY A 183 43.85 12.84 -24.09
C GLY A 183 42.86 12.09 -23.21
N ASP A 184 42.02 12.83 -22.48
CA ASP A 184 40.98 12.29 -21.62
C ASP A 184 39.77 11.85 -22.44
N ASN A 185 39.60 10.54 -22.58
CA ASN A 185 38.34 9.91 -22.95
C ASN A 185 37.41 9.93 -21.72
N THR A 186 36.79 11.07 -21.42
CA THR A 186 35.64 11.11 -20.53
C THR A 186 34.44 10.51 -21.25
N SER A 187 34.29 9.18 -21.15
CA SER A 187 32.99 8.55 -21.36
C SER A 187 32.00 9.22 -20.41
N GLU A 188 31.01 9.93 -20.96
CA GLU A 188 29.84 10.40 -20.23
C GLU A 188 29.21 9.21 -19.50
N LYS A 189 29.56 9.04 -18.22
CA LYS A 189 28.79 8.20 -17.30
C LYS A 189 27.42 8.84 -17.26
N SER A 190 26.44 8.23 -17.95
CA SER A 190 25.04 8.66 -17.90
C SER A 190 24.65 8.77 -16.41
N GLU A 191 24.53 9.98 -15.89
CA GLU A 191 24.09 10.22 -14.52
C GLU A 191 22.70 9.59 -14.36
N GLY A 192 22.64 8.45 -13.68
CA GLY A 192 21.37 7.84 -13.32
C GLY A 192 20.58 8.77 -12.40
N ASP A 193 19.25 8.72 -12.48
CA ASP A 193 18.35 9.52 -11.67
C ASP A 193 18.77 9.47 -10.16
N PRO A 194 19.20 10.60 -9.56
CA PRO A 194 19.64 10.64 -8.16
C PRO A 194 18.57 10.17 -7.17
N TYR A 195 17.30 10.20 -7.56
CA TYR A 195 16.17 9.72 -6.76
C TYR A 195 16.14 8.19 -6.63
N LEU A 196 16.70 7.47 -7.60
CA LEU A 196 16.63 6.01 -7.70
C LEU A 196 17.90 5.31 -7.22
N GLN A 197 18.88 6.07 -6.71
CA GLN A 197 20.03 5.48 -6.02
C GLN A 197 19.53 4.54 -4.92
N GLY A 198 20.07 3.33 -4.79
CA GLY A 198 19.60 2.35 -3.79
C GLY A 198 18.22 1.74 -4.04
N VAL A 199 17.48 2.14 -5.09
CA VAL A 199 16.28 1.43 -5.56
C VAL A 199 16.74 0.38 -6.57
N THR A 200 17.20 -0.76 -6.07
CA THR A 200 17.58 -1.90 -6.91
C THR A 200 16.35 -2.66 -7.37
N LYS A 201 16.47 -3.42 -8.48
CA LYS A 201 15.45 -4.38 -8.94
C LYS A 201 14.89 -5.20 -7.78
N GLN A 202 15.81 -5.86 -7.08
CA GLN A 202 15.49 -6.79 -6.01
C GLN A 202 14.73 -6.10 -4.88
N ARG A 203 15.13 -4.89 -4.45
CA ARG A 203 14.40 -4.17 -3.40
C ARG A 203 12.98 -3.83 -3.85
N PHE A 204 12.83 -3.43 -5.11
CA PHE A 204 11.55 -3.06 -5.70
C PHE A 204 10.60 -4.28 -5.77
N GLU A 205 11.08 -5.40 -6.31
CA GLU A 205 10.33 -6.65 -6.38
C GLU A 205 9.95 -7.15 -4.99
N VAL A 206 10.91 -7.19 -4.04
CA VAL A 206 10.66 -7.66 -2.67
C VAL A 206 9.63 -6.78 -1.95
N PHE A 207 9.63 -5.46 -2.20
CA PHE A 207 8.62 -4.57 -1.62
C PHE A 207 7.23 -4.91 -2.16
N THR A 208 7.07 -5.01 -3.48
CA THR A 208 5.77 -5.31 -4.10
C THR A 208 5.29 -6.72 -3.76
N ASP A 209 6.18 -7.72 -3.78
CA ASP A 209 5.89 -9.09 -3.37
C ASP A 209 5.42 -9.15 -1.91
N GLY A 210 6.06 -8.39 -1.01
CA GLY A 210 5.64 -8.27 0.38
C GLY A 210 4.22 -7.70 0.53
N VAL A 211 3.88 -6.64 -0.21
CA VAL A 211 2.54 -6.04 -0.20
C VAL A 211 1.48 -7.03 -0.69
N ILE A 212 1.75 -7.72 -1.80
CA ILE A 212 0.86 -8.73 -2.38
C ILE A 212 0.69 -9.91 -1.43
N ALA A 213 1.77 -10.40 -0.82
CA ALA A 213 1.73 -11.52 0.12
C ALA A 213 0.92 -11.19 1.38
N ILE A 214 1.07 -9.98 1.92
CA ILE A 214 0.24 -9.51 3.05
C ILE A 214 -1.22 -9.41 2.61
N ALA A 215 -1.52 -8.86 1.42
CA ALA A 215 -2.89 -8.78 0.93
C ALA A 215 -3.53 -10.18 0.79
N ALA A 216 -2.82 -11.13 0.19
CA ALA A 216 -3.26 -12.52 0.08
C ALA A 216 -3.48 -13.17 1.47
N THR A 217 -2.61 -12.86 2.43
CA THR A 217 -2.73 -13.36 3.81
C THR A 217 -3.96 -12.78 4.52
N LEU A 218 -4.24 -11.48 4.36
CA LEU A 218 -5.43 -10.86 4.94
C LEU A 218 -6.72 -11.45 4.35
N ILE A 219 -6.73 -11.76 3.05
CA ILE A 219 -7.87 -12.43 2.40
C ILE A 219 -8.19 -13.80 3.03
N VAL A 220 -7.18 -14.60 3.41
CA VAL A 220 -7.41 -15.90 4.07
C VAL A 220 -7.74 -15.75 5.56
N LEU A 221 -7.12 -14.79 6.25
CA LEU A 221 -7.38 -14.55 7.68
C LEU A 221 -8.81 -14.03 7.94
N ASP A 222 -9.41 -13.39 6.94
CA ASP A 222 -10.81 -12.94 6.99
C ASP A 222 -11.82 -14.09 6.84
N ILE A 223 -11.38 -15.31 6.50
CA ILE A 223 -12.22 -16.51 6.54
C ILE A 223 -12.41 -16.92 8.00
N GLN A 224 -13.38 -16.30 8.66
CA GLN A 224 -13.71 -16.67 10.02
C GLN A 224 -14.81 -17.74 10.08
N PRO A 225 -14.66 -18.75 10.96
CA PRO A 225 -15.75 -19.61 11.36
C PRO A 225 -16.93 -18.85 11.95
N MET A 226 -18.10 -18.95 11.28
CA MET A 226 -19.36 -18.53 11.88
C MET A 226 -19.53 -19.30 13.19
N SER A 227 -19.72 -18.54 14.27
CA SER A 227 -19.78 -19.00 15.66
C SER A 227 -21.06 -19.76 16.02
N ASP A 228 -21.83 -20.22 15.03
CA ASP A 228 -23.16 -20.81 15.24
C ASP A 228 -23.12 -22.21 15.89
N CYS A 229 -21.92 -22.73 16.20
CA CYS A 229 -21.77 -23.80 17.18
C CYS A 229 -22.09 -23.26 18.57
N LYS A 230 -23.37 -23.08 18.89
CA LYS A 230 -23.82 -22.89 20.27
C LYS A 230 -23.34 -24.10 21.07
N GLU A 231 -22.34 -23.90 21.92
CA GLU A 231 -22.10 -24.80 23.05
C GLU A 231 -23.35 -24.79 23.94
N LEU A 232 -24.32 -25.65 23.62
CA LEU A 232 -25.41 -25.94 24.53
C LEU A 232 -24.81 -26.76 25.68
N LYS A 233 -24.62 -26.09 26.82
CA LYS A 233 -24.02 -26.66 28.04
C LYS A 233 -24.83 -27.79 28.67
N ASP A 234 -26.08 -28.00 28.26
CA ASP A 234 -26.96 -29.06 28.77
C ASP A 234 -27.07 -30.23 27.77
N PRO A 235 -26.57 -31.43 28.12
CA PRO A 235 -26.67 -32.63 27.29
C PRO A 235 -28.11 -33.04 26.95
N LEU A 236 -29.07 -32.76 27.84
CA LEU A 236 -30.45 -33.20 27.68
C LEU A 236 -31.21 -32.34 26.66
N SER A 237 -31.04 -31.02 26.71
CA SER A 237 -31.55 -30.09 25.69
C SER A 237 -30.90 -30.32 24.33
N CYS A 238 -29.68 -30.84 24.28
CA CYS A 238 -28.97 -31.12 23.04
C CYS A 238 -29.51 -32.35 22.30
N ALA A 239 -29.93 -33.38 23.03
CA ALA A 239 -30.50 -34.60 22.45
C ALA A 239 -31.83 -34.35 21.71
N VAL A 240 -32.58 -33.32 22.11
CA VAL A 240 -33.85 -32.92 21.47
C VAL A 240 -33.61 -32.12 20.17
N HIS A 241 -32.48 -31.43 20.08
CA HIS A 241 -32.10 -30.57 18.95
C HIS A 241 -30.98 -31.19 18.10
N TRP A 242 -30.93 -32.52 18.02
CA TRP A 242 -29.89 -33.24 17.27
C TRP A 242 -29.92 -32.92 15.76
N ASP A 243 -31.12 -32.73 15.21
CA ASP A 243 -31.35 -32.33 13.82
C ASP A 243 -31.04 -30.84 13.57
N ASP A 244 -31.00 -30.03 14.64
CA ASP A 244 -30.61 -28.61 14.62
C ASP A 244 -29.10 -28.41 14.85
N GLY A 245 -28.30 -29.47 14.72
CA GLY A 245 -26.84 -29.41 14.78
C GLY A 245 -26.23 -29.51 16.18
N CYS A 246 -27.02 -29.85 17.21
CA CYS A 246 -26.47 -29.98 18.55
C CYS A 246 -25.64 -31.25 18.73
N ARG A 247 -24.44 -31.13 19.32
CA ARG A 247 -23.52 -32.23 19.61
C ARG A 247 -22.93 -32.10 21.03
N PRO A 248 -23.34 -32.92 22.01
CA PRO A 248 -22.82 -32.81 23.37
C PRO A 248 -21.44 -33.48 23.46
N GLY A 249 -20.42 -32.71 23.86
CA GLY A 249 -19.15 -33.28 24.33
C GLY A 249 -18.11 -33.66 23.27
N LEU A 250 -18.15 -33.09 22.06
CA LEU A 250 -17.00 -33.21 21.16
C LEU A 250 -15.79 -32.48 21.74
N SER A 251 -14.70 -33.20 21.98
CA SER A 251 -13.42 -32.57 22.32
C SER A 251 -13.03 -31.57 21.22
N LYS A 252 -12.32 -30.49 21.58
CA LYS A 252 -11.81 -29.43 20.69
C LYS A 252 -11.12 -29.89 19.39
N LYS A 253 -10.83 -31.19 19.24
CA LYS A 253 -10.24 -31.82 18.07
C LYS A 253 -11.22 -32.13 16.93
N PHE A 254 -12.53 -32.20 17.19
CA PHE A 254 -13.55 -32.56 16.18
C PHE A 254 -14.49 -31.41 15.80
N SER A 255 -14.22 -30.18 16.24
CA SER A 255 -15.01 -28.97 15.90
C SER A 255 -15.02 -28.62 14.40
N PHE A 256 -14.24 -29.33 13.57
CA PHE A 256 -14.26 -29.18 12.10
C PHE A 256 -15.51 -29.78 11.44
N GLU A 257 -16.19 -30.77 12.06
CA GLU A 257 -17.34 -31.45 11.43
C GLU A 257 -18.63 -30.61 11.46
N CYS A 258 -18.88 -29.82 12.51
CA CYS A 258 -20.02 -28.87 12.55
C CYS A 258 -19.92 -27.77 11.49
N TYR A 259 -18.76 -27.59 10.88
CA TYR A 259 -18.50 -26.52 9.92
C TYR A 259 -19.08 -26.80 8.53
N PHE A 260 -19.34 -28.07 8.21
CA PHE A 260 -19.78 -28.49 6.88
C PHE A 260 -21.11 -29.23 6.86
N GLU A 261 -21.73 -29.47 8.02
CA GLU A 261 -23.00 -30.20 8.11
C GLU A 261 -24.19 -29.32 8.53
N VAL A 262 -25.24 -29.46 7.71
CA VAL A 262 -26.65 -29.04 7.83
C VAL A 262 -27.03 -27.64 7.30
N GLY A 263 -27.69 -27.64 6.13
CA GLY A 263 -28.63 -26.59 5.68
C GLY A 263 -28.05 -25.28 5.16
N GLU A 264 -28.64 -24.16 5.58
CA GLU A 264 -28.34 -22.77 5.16
C GLU A 264 -26.89 -22.34 5.49
N SER A 265 -26.21 -23.04 6.40
CA SER A 265 -24.78 -22.82 6.73
C SER A 265 -23.83 -23.31 5.63
N LYS A 266 -24.17 -24.41 4.96
CA LYS A 266 -23.35 -25.02 3.89
C LYS A 266 -23.26 -24.13 2.66
N GLU A 267 -24.36 -23.50 2.28
CA GLU A 267 -24.43 -22.58 1.14
C GLU A 267 -23.64 -21.31 1.42
N LYS A 268 -23.78 -20.73 2.62
CA LYS A 268 -23.00 -19.57 3.08
C LYS A 268 -21.50 -19.86 3.12
N ASN A 269 -21.10 -21.01 3.66
CA ASN A 269 -19.69 -21.43 3.71
C ASN A 269 -19.13 -21.68 2.30
N LEU A 270 -19.95 -22.19 1.37
CA LEU A 270 -19.55 -22.33 -0.04
C LEU A 270 -19.32 -20.97 -0.71
N TYR A 271 -20.20 -19.99 -0.49
CA TYR A 271 -20.01 -18.62 -1.01
C TYR A 271 -18.77 -17.94 -0.42
N LEU A 272 -18.50 -18.13 0.87
CA LEU A 272 -17.28 -17.63 1.53
C LEU A 272 -16.02 -18.24 0.89
N MET A 273 -16.00 -19.56 0.69
CA MET A 273 -14.89 -20.27 0.04
C MET A 273 -14.71 -19.86 -1.42
N PHE A 274 -15.81 -19.70 -2.16
CA PHE A 274 -15.77 -19.24 -3.55
C PHE A 274 -15.21 -17.81 -3.62
N SER A 275 -15.71 -16.90 -2.79
CA SER A 275 -15.24 -15.51 -2.74
C SER A 275 -13.77 -15.43 -2.35
N TYR A 276 -13.33 -16.25 -1.39
CA TYR A 276 -11.92 -16.38 -1.03
C TYR A 276 -11.08 -16.82 -2.24
N ALA A 277 -11.40 -17.96 -2.84
CA ALA A 277 -10.63 -18.54 -3.95
C ALA A 277 -10.56 -17.56 -5.12
N PHE A 278 -11.65 -16.85 -5.36
CA PHE A 278 -11.78 -15.82 -6.37
C PHE A 278 -10.86 -14.62 -6.10
N CYS A 279 -10.94 -14.03 -4.91
CA CYS A 279 -10.09 -12.89 -4.52
C CYS A 279 -8.61 -13.26 -4.47
N PHE A 280 -8.28 -14.46 -3.99
CA PHE A 280 -6.93 -14.99 -4.02
C PHE A 280 -6.42 -15.13 -5.46
N ALA A 281 -7.22 -15.68 -6.38
CA ALA A 281 -6.86 -15.80 -7.79
C ALA A 281 -6.59 -14.43 -8.43
N ILE A 282 -7.41 -13.42 -8.14
CA ILE A 282 -7.21 -12.05 -8.61
C ILE A 282 -5.86 -11.48 -8.16
N VAL A 283 -5.53 -11.59 -6.87
CA VAL A 283 -4.26 -11.08 -6.35
C VAL A 283 -3.07 -11.78 -7.02
N ASN A 284 -3.18 -13.10 -7.27
CA ASN A 284 -2.16 -13.84 -8.00
C ASN A 284 -2.06 -13.44 -9.48
N VAL A 285 -3.16 -13.10 -10.14
CA VAL A 285 -3.14 -12.55 -11.51
C VAL A 285 -2.33 -11.26 -11.57
N LEU A 286 -2.61 -10.34 -10.64
CA LEU A 286 -1.91 -9.05 -10.55
C LEU A 286 -0.43 -9.24 -10.24
N TRP A 287 -0.10 -10.17 -9.34
CA TRP A 287 1.28 -10.57 -9.06
C TRP A 287 2.00 -11.11 -10.29
N ALA A 288 1.39 -12.05 -11.01
CA ALA A 288 2.01 -12.66 -12.20
C ALA A 288 2.23 -11.62 -13.31
N GLN A 289 1.31 -10.67 -13.48
CA GLN A 289 1.48 -9.54 -14.40
C GLN A 289 2.63 -8.62 -13.96
N HIS A 290 2.66 -8.24 -12.68
CA HIS A 290 3.77 -7.45 -12.14
C HIS A 290 5.12 -8.15 -12.36
N HIS A 291 5.23 -9.43 -12.02
CA HIS A 291 6.45 -10.21 -12.21
C HIS A 291 6.87 -10.29 -13.68
N TYR A 292 5.92 -10.49 -14.60
CA TYR A 292 6.18 -10.47 -16.04
C TYR A 292 6.77 -9.14 -16.51
N ILE A 293 6.23 -8.01 -16.05
CA ILE A 293 6.79 -6.68 -16.39
C ILE A 293 8.25 -6.63 -15.93
N PHE A 294 8.52 -6.96 -14.67
CA PHE A 294 9.87 -6.86 -14.08
C PHE A 294 10.89 -7.82 -14.70
N ASP A 295 10.48 -9.00 -15.14
CA ASP A 295 11.34 -9.88 -15.93
C ASP A 295 11.69 -9.25 -17.28
N ARG A 296 10.72 -8.60 -17.93
CA ARG A 296 10.92 -7.83 -19.18
C ARG A 296 11.80 -6.59 -19.01
N ILE A 297 11.64 -5.82 -17.93
CA ILE A 297 12.49 -4.63 -17.67
C ILE A 297 13.97 -5.03 -17.70
N TYR A 298 14.30 -6.18 -17.10
CA TYR A 298 15.69 -6.55 -16.83
C TYR A 298 16.30 -7.56 -17.80
N SER A 299 15.50 -8.33 -18.54
CA SER A 299 15.98 -9.32 -19.50
C SER A 299 16.75 -8.72 -20.68
N GLU A 300 16.44 -7.48 -21.10
CA GLU A 300 17.11 -6.84 -22.23
C GLU A 300 18.32 -5.97 -21.85
N GLY A 301 18.72 -5.94 -20.57
CA GLY A 301 19.90 -5.19 -20.08
C GLY A 301 19.83 -3.66 -20.24
N LYS A 302 18.68 -3.14 -20.71
CA LYS A 302 18.45 -1.71 -20.99
C LYS A 302 17.38 -1.08 -20.10
N GLY A 303 16.51 -1.86 -19.46
CA GLY A 303 15.46 -1.31 -18.61
C GLY A 303 16.05 -0.73 -17.33
N LYS A 304 15.77 0.55 -17.11
CA LYS A 304 16.04 1.25 -15.85
C LYS A 304 14.69 1.48 -15.18
N ILE A 305 14.62 1.23 -13.87
CA ILE A 305 13.53 1.80 -13.07
C ILE A 305 13.62 3.31 -13.24
N THR A 306 12.49 3.96 -13.51
CA THR A 306 12.40 5.41 -13.55
C THR A 306 11.61 5.91 -12.33
N SER A 307 11.64 7.21 -12.08
CA SER A 307 10.76 7.85 -11.11
C SER A 307 9.28 7.66 -11.44
N PHE A 308 8.92 7.54 -12.72
CA PHE A 308 7.54 7.27 -13.14
C PHE A 308 7.13 5.83 -12.84
N THR A 309 8.00 4.84 -13.12
CA THR A 309 7.79 3.43 -12.73
C THR A 309 7.58 3.30 -11.23
N LEU A 310 8.37 4.03 -10.43
CA LEU A 310 8.27 4.06 -8.97
C LEU A 310 6.89 4.57 -8.51
N VAL A 311 6.40 5.66 -9.09
CA VAL A 311 5.08 6.22 -8.77
C VAL A 311 3.96 5.29 -9.19
N LEU A 312 4.03 4.69 -10.38
CA LEU A 312 3.03 3.72 -10.84
C LEU A 312 2.97 2.51 -9.92
N ASN A 313 4.13 1.97 -9.52
CA ASN A 313 4.17 0.83 -8.61
C ASN A 313 3.66 1.17 -7.20
N LEU A 314 3.96 2.36 -6.69
CA LEU A 314 3.39 2.84 -5.41
C LEU A 314 1.86 2.78 -5.46
N HIS A 315 1.24 3.35 -6.49
CA HIS A 315 -0.22 3.39 -6.59
C HIS A 315 -0.82 2.02 -6.90
N PHE A 316 -0.10 1.17 -7.64
CA PHE A 316 -0.43 -0.25 -7.78
C PHE A 316 -0.48 -0.95 -6.41
N CYS A 317 0.55 -0.80 -5.59
CA CYS A 317 0.63 -1.40 -4.25
C CYS A 317 -0.47 -0.89 -3.31
N ILE A 318 -0.79 0.42 -3.39
CA ILE A 318 -1.92 1.01 -2.66
C ILE A 318 -3.22 0.34 -3.10
N ALA A 319 -3.51 0.27 -4.39
CA ALA A 319 -4.74 -0.34 -4.90
C ALA A 319 -4.85 -1.83 -4.49
N VAL A 320 -3.75 -2.59 -4.60
CA VAL A 320 -3.71 -4.02 -4.27
C VAL A 320 -3.88 -4.28 -2.78
N SER A 321 -3.24 -3.49 -1.91
CA SER A 321 -3.36 -3.68 -0.46
C SER A 321 -4.73 -3.32 0.11
N MET A 322 -5.58 -2.63 -0.65
CA MET A 322 -6.99 -2.40 -0.31
C MET A 322 -7.92 -3.53 -0.78
N LEU A 323 -7.46 -4.44 -1.64
CA LEU A 323 -8.28 -5.55 -2.13
C LEU A 323 -8.83 -6.47 -1.03
N PRO A 324 -8.10 -6.81 0.06
CA PRO A 324 -8.66 -7.66 1.11
C PRO A 324 -9.93 -7.06 1.72
N PHE A 325 -9.88 -5.76 2.05
CA PHE A 325 -11.04 -5.03 2.56
C PHE A 325 -12.19 -5.01 1.54
N ALA A 326 -11.89 -4.74 0.28
CA ALA A 326 -12.90 -4.68 -0.78
C ALA A 326 -13.57 -6.05 -1.02
N CYS A 327 -12.76 -7.11 -1.05
CA CYS A 327 -13.19 -8.49 -1.15
C CYS A 327 -14.09 -8.90 0.00
N ASN A 328 -13.66 -8.68 1.25
CA ASN A 328 -14.45 -9.01 2.44
C ASN A 328 -15.80 -8.28 2.42
N LEU A 329 -15.78 -6.99 2.08
CA LEU A 329 -17.01 -6.21 1.94
C LEU A 329 -17.97 -6.84 0.91
N MET A 330 -17.49 -7.20 -0.28
CA MET A 330 -18.32 -7.89 -1.27
C MET A 330 -18.83 -9.25 -0.79
N THR A 331 -17.99 -10.05 -0.12
CA THR A 331 -18.36 -11.37 0.41
C THR A 331 -19.51 -11.25 1.41
N GLU A 332 -19.45 -10.27 2.31
CA GLU A 332 -20.50 -10.06 3.30
C GLU A 332 -21.86 -9.74 2.64
N TYR A 333 -21.87 -8.93 1.58
CA TYR A 333 -23.09 -8.66 0.80
C TYR A 333 -23.59 -9.89 0.03
N ALA A 334 -22.70 -10.78 -0.42
CA ALA A 334 -23.08 -11.99 -1.13
C ALA A 334 -23.69 -13.07 -0.21
N ILE A 335 -23.19 -13.19 1.02
CA ILE A 335 -23.62 -14.22 2.00
C ILE A 335 -24.96 -13.88 2.66
N LYS A 336 -25.28 -12.60 2.83
CA LYS A 336 -26.54 -12.12 3.43
C LYS A 336 -27.43 -11.50 2.35
N PRO A 337 -28.08 -12.29 1.48
CA PRO A 337 -29.11 -11.74 0.62
C PRO A 337 -30.20 -11.14 1.50
N TYR A 338 -30.60 -9.92 1.17
CA TYR A 338 -31.65 -9.14 1.82
C TYR A 338 -32.92 -9.97 2.01
N LYS A 339 -33.05 -10.68 3.15
CA LYS A 339 -34.34 -11.12 3.67
C LYS A 339 -34.82 -9.99 4.57
N LYS A 340 -35.90 -9.29 4.17
CA LYS A 340 -36.69 -8.47 5.10
C LYS A 340 -37.16 -9.40 6.22
N GLU A 341 -36.42 -9.46 7.32
CA GLU A 341 -36.93 -10.08 8.54
C GLU A 341 -38.17 -9.30 8.96
N LYS A 342 -39.29 -10.02 9.11
CA LYS A 342 -40.58 -9.43 9.53
C LYS A 342 -40.49 -8.72 10.89
N ASP A 343 -39.44 -8.97 11.67
CA ASP A 343 -39.26 -8.50 13.04
C ASP A 343 -38.16 -7.42 13.22
N ASP A 344 -37.42 -7.02 12.17
CA ASP A 344 -36.55 -5.82 12.19
C ASP A 344 -36.97 -4.81 11.08
N PRO A 345 -37.91 -3.88 11.37
CA PRO A 345 -38.37 -2.89 10.40
C PRO A 345 -37.28 -1.90 9.95
N ALA A 346 -36.10 -1.89 10.60
CA ALA A 346 -34.97 -1.02 10.25
C ALA A 346 -33.91 -1.69 9.35
N GLY A 347 -33.93 -3.03 9.20
CA GLY A 347 -32.99 -3.78 8.36
C GLY A 347 -31.51 -3.57 8.71
N THR A 348 -31.20 -3.34 9.99
CA THR A 348 -29.84 -2.97 10.44
C THR A 348 -29.11 -4.21 10.94
N LEU A 349 -28.26 -4.78 10.09
CA LEU A 349 -27.46 -5.93 10.47
C LEU A 349 -26.11 -5.46 11.05
N LYS A 350 -25.71 -6.03 12.19
CA LYS A 350 -24.35 -5.88 12.73
C LYS A 350 -23.42 -6.82 11.97
N SER A 351 -22.74 -6.27 10.97
CA SER A 351 -21.54 -6.89 10.37
C SER A 351 -20.44 -6.98 11.43
N SER A 352 -19.61 -8.04 11.43
CA SER A 352 -18.43 -8.09 12.33
C SER A 352 -17.49 -6.91 12.07
N TYR A 353 -17.45 -6.42 10.83
CA TYR A 353 -16.69 -5.24 10.43
C TYR A 353 -17.39 -3.94 10.86
N ALA A 354 -18.72 -3.89 10.79
CA ALA A 354 -19.50 -2.76 11.28
C ALA A 354 -19.46 -2.67 12.82
N GLU A 355 -19.41 -3.80 13.52
CA GLU A 355 -19.21 -3.89 14.96
C GLU A 355 -17.79 -3.42 15.35
N TYR A 356 -16.76 -3.84 14.61
CA TYR A 356 -15.39 -3.32 14.78
C TYR A 356 -15.31 -1.80 14.54
N LEU A 357 -16.05 -1.29 13.56
CA LEU A 357 -16.12 0.15 13.24
C LEU A 357 -17.15 0.93 14.08
N GLY A 358 -17.84 0.29 15.03
CA GLY A 358 -18.89 0.92 15.85
C GLY A 358 -20.09 1.46 15.06
N THR A 359 -20.32 1.02 13.83
CA THR A 359 -21.37 1.52 12.94
C THR A 359 -22.47 0.49 12.70
N ARG A 360 -23.72 0.95 12.51
CA ARG A 360 -24.79 0.12 11.97
C ARG A 360 -24.83 0.30 10.46
N LEU A 361 -24.38 -0.70 9.69
CA LEU A 361 -24.57 -0.72 8.24
C LEU A 361 -26.01 -1.15 7.93
N LYS A 362 -26.75 -0.29 7.23
CA LYS A 362 -28.01 -0.69 6.60
C LYS A 362 -27.67 -1.46 5.35
N LEU A 363 -28.04 -2.74 5.30
CA LEU A 363 -27.90 -3.55 4.09
C LEU A 363 -29.07 -3.20 3.17
N ASP A 364 -28.84 -2.29 2.24
CA ASP A 364 -29.69 -2.07 1.07
C ASP A 364 -28.98 -2.52 -0.21
N GLU A 365 -29.73 -2.67 -1.31
CA GLU A 365 -29.19 -3.03 -2.62
C GLU A 365 -28.11 -2.04 -3.10
N SER A 366 -28.24 -0.77 -2.69
CA SER A 366 -27.27 0.31 -2.97
C SER A 366 -25.90 0.05 -2.32
N ALA A 367 -25.88 -0.48 -1.10
CA ALA A 367 -24.65 -0.77 -0.37
C ALA A 367 -23.87 -1.94 -1.00
N GLY A 368 -24.57 -2.99 -1.45
CA GLY A 368 -23.97 -4.09 -2.22
C GLY A 368 -23.39 -3.61 -3.55
N ARG A 369 -24.12 -2.78 -4.30
CA ARG A 369 -23.62 -2.13 -5.52
C ARG A 369 -22.37 -1.28 -5.25
N THR A 370 -22.37 -0.52 -4.16
CA THR A 370 -21.23 0.32 -3.77
C THR A 370 -19.99 -0.52 -3.47
N ALA A 371 -20.14 -1.69 -2.83
CA ALA A 371 -19.02 -2.60 -2.56
C ALA A 371 -18.43 -3.21 -3.84
N CYS A 372 -19.29 -3.64 -4.77
CA CYS A 372 -18.85 -4.13 -6.08
C CYS A 372 -18.17 -3.02 -6.89
N LEU A 373 -18.74 -1.81 -6.90
CA LEU A 373 -18.18 -0.64 -7.58
C LEU A 373 -16.79 -0.30 -7.01
N PHE A 374 -16.65 -0.30 -5.69
CA PHE A 374 -15.40 -0.03 -5.01
C PHE A 374 -14.31 -1.05 -5.38
N THR A 375 -14.63 -2.35 -5.31
CA THR A 375 -13.68 -3.41 -5.68
C THR A 375 -13.29 -3.32 -7.15
N THR A 376 -14.27 -3.13 -8.04
CA THR A 376 -14.00 -3.03 -9.48
C THR A 376 -13.14 -1.80 -9.81
N THR A 377 -13.35 -0.68 -9.09
CA THR A 377 -12.51 0.52 -9.21
C THR A 377 -11.07 0.25 -8.78
N LEU A 378 -10.85 -0.48 -7.70
CA LEU A 378 -9.49 -0.85 -7.27
C LEU A 378 -8.79 -1.73 -8.30
N LEU A 379 -9.50 -2.71 -8.88
CA LEU A 379 -8.96 -3.57 -9.93
C LEU A 379 -8.63 -2.80 -11.20
N PHE A 380 -9.52 -1.90 -11.61
CA PHE A 380 -9.29 -0.99 -12.72
C PHE A 380 -8.01 -0.17 -12.51
N LEU A 381 -7.88 0.48 -11.34
CA LEU A 381 -6.72 1.28 -11.00
C LEU A 381 -5.43 0.44 -11.00
N ALA A 382 -5.42 -0.72 -10.32
CA ALA A 382 -4.28 -1.62 -10.28
C ALA A 382 -3.84 -2.04 -11.70
N SER A 383 -4.79 -2.40 -12.56
CA SER A 383 -4.48 -2.79 -13.95
C SER A 383 -4.02 -1.63 -14.82
N VAL A 384 -4.56 -0.42 -14.64
CA VAL A 384 -4.08 0.78 -15.34
C VAL A 384 -2.64 1.10 -14.94
N PHE A 385 -2.27 0.96 -13.67
CA PHE A 385 -0.90 1.18 -13.22
C PHE A 385 0.07 0.13 -13.80
N LEU A 386 -0.32 -1.15 -13.85
CA LEU A 386 0.45 -2.21 -14.53
C LEU A 386 0.62 -1.92 -16.03
N LEU A 387 -0.45 -1.51 -16.71
CA LEU A 387 -0.41 -1.13 -18.12
C LEU A 387 0.50 0.09 -18.34
N GLY A 388 0.44 1.09 -17.47
CA GLY A 388 1.33 2.24 -17.50
C GLY A 388 2.81 1.84 -17.41
N MET A 389 3.14 0.91 -16.50
CA MET A 389 4.50 0.39 -16.36
C MET A 389 4.92 -0.38 -17.61
N LEU A 390 4.03 -1.18 -18.19
CA LEU A 390 4.30 -1.91 -19.43
C LEU A 390 4.55 -0.96 -20.63
N ILE A 391 3.75 0.10 -20.77
CA ILE A 391 3.88 1.10 -21.85
C ILE A 391 5.19 1.89 -21.70
N GLU A 392 5.54 2.25 -20.47
CA GLU A 392 6.77 2.99 -20.19
C GLU A 392 8.02 2.25 -20.68
N GLN A 393 8.00 0.92 -20.70
CA GLN A 393 9.21 0.13 -20.88
C GLN A 393 9.98 0.35 -22.18
N LYS A 394 9.46 1.04 -23.22
CA LYS A 394 10.13 1.46 -24.48
C LYS A 394 11.07 0.44 -25.19
N SER A 395 11.19 -0.79 -24.69
CA SER A 395 12.21 -1.77 -25.05
C SER A 395 11.52 -2.90 -25.81
N GLY A 396 11.69 -2.87 -27.13
CA GLY A 396 11.19 -3.90 -28.04
C GLY A 396 9.68 -3.86 -28.28
N SER A 397 9.25 -4.52 -29.36
CA SER A 397 7.83 -4.74 -29.61
C SER A 397 7.26 -5.64 -28.50
N THR A 398 6.52 -5.06 -27.56
CA THR A 398 5.61 -5.83 -26.72
C THR A 398 4.68 -6.58 -27.66
N PRO A 399 4.63 -7.92 -27.64
CA PRO A 399 3.81 -8.67 -28.56
C PRO A 399 2.34 -8.22 -28.44
N PRO A 400 1.59 -8.07 -29.54
CA PRO A 400 0.22 -7.57 -29.51
C PRO A 400 -0.70 -8.33 -28.53
N PHE A 401 -0.51 -9.64 -28.38
CA PHE A 401 -1.27 -10.47 -27.45
C PHE A 401 -1.00 -10.12 -25.97
N VAL A 402 0.24 -9.72 -25.63
CA VAL A 402 0.59 -9.26 -24.29
C VAL A 402 -0.12 -7.94 -24.02
N LEU A 403 -0.03 -6.99 -24.94
CA LEU A 403 -0.72 -5.70 -24.79
C LEU A 403 -2.24 -5.90 -24.64
N LEU A 404 -2.84 -6.80 -25.44
CA LEU A 404 -4.26 -7.14 -25.32
C LEU A 404 -4.62 -7.70 -23.94
N ARG A 405 -3.77 -8.54 -23.35
CA ARG A 405 -3.95 -9.09 -21.99
C ARG A 405 -3.87 -8.02 -20.89
N TYR A 406 -3.04 -7.00 -21.06
CA TYR A 406 -2.99 -5.88 -20.10
C TYR A 406 -4.12 -4.86 -20.31
N LEU A 407 -4.74 -4.84 -21.50
CA LEU A 407 -5.91 -4.03 -21.80
C LEU A 407 -7.23 -4.72 -21.41
N SER A 408 -7.29 -6.05 -21.40
CA SER A 408 -8.54 -6.78 -21.16
C SER A 408 -9.10 -6.56 -19.76
N ILE A 409 -8.28 -6.62 -18.72
CA ILE A 409 -8.72 -6.38 -17.33
C ILE A 409 -9.22 -4.93 -17.13
N PRO A 410 -8.50 -3.86 -17.52
CA PRO A 410 -9.00 -2.50 -17.34
C PRO A 410 -10.25 -2.24 -18.22
N ILE A 411 -10.35 -2.81 -19.43
CA ILE A 411 -11.57 -2.67 -20.25
C ILE A 411 -12.76 -3.37 -19.59
N THR A 412 -12.60 -4.62 -19.16
CA THR A 412 -13.69 -5.39 -18.53
C THR A 412 -14.12 -4.78 -17.19
N THR A 413 -13.17 -4.33 -16.37
CA THR A 413 -13.48 -3.63 -15.11
C THR A 413 -14.12 -2.26 -15.36
N PHE A 414 -13.70 -1.50 -16.37
CA PHE A 414 -14.35 -0.25 -16.75
C PHE A 414 -15.79 -0.45 -17.22
N VAL A 415 -16.03 -1.46 -18.07
CA VAL A 415 -17.40 -1.83 -18.48
C VAL A 415 -18.22 -2.25 -17.26
N ALA A 416 -17.66 -3.05 -16.36
CA ALA A 416 -18.32 -3.44 -15.13
C ALA A 416 -18.65 -2.24 -14.23
N ILE A 417 -17.77 -1.24 -14.11
CA ILE A 417 -18.03 0.03 -13.39
C ILE A 417 -19.24 0.75 -13.98
N ILE A 418 -19.31 0.86 -15.31
CA ILE A 418 -20.45 1.51 -16.00
C ILE A 418 -21.74 0.73 -15.74
N LEU A 419 -21.71 -0.60 -15.86
CA LEU A 419 -22.86 -1.47 -15.63
C LEU A 419 -23.30 -1.53 -14.15
N LEU A 420 -22.38 -1.32 -13.22
CA LEU A 420 -22.67 -1.18 -11.79
C LEU A 420 -23.27 0.19 -11.45
N GLY A 421 -22.98 1.19 -12.28
CA GLY A 421 -23.60 2.52 -12.21
C GLY A 421 -25.02 2.57 -12.77
N THR A 422 -25.50 1.52 -13.44
CA THR A 422 -26.87 1.40 -13.94
C THR A 422 -27.71 0.46 -13.04
N GLU A 423 -29.03 0.55 -13.07
CA GLU A 423 -29.96 -0.24 -12.22
C GLU A 423 -30.04 -1.75 -12.59
N VAL A 424 -28.98 -2.33 -13.15
CA VAL A 424 -28.94 -3.76 -13.52
C VAL A 424 -28.76 -4.62 -12.25
N GLU A 425 -29.32 -5.82 -12.23
CA GLU A 425 -29.36 -6.69 -11.05
C GLU A 425 -27.99 -7.28 -10.64
N GLY A 426 -27.76 -7.35 -9.32
CA GLY A 426 -26.56 -7.78 -8.59
C GLY A 426 -25.88 -9.09 -9.00
N VAL A 427 -26.63 -10.03 -9.55
CA VAL A 427 -26.19 -11.43 -9.69
C VAL A 427 -25.31 -11.64 -10.93
N LEU A 428 -25.34 -10.71 -11.89
CA LEU A 428 -24.53 -10.76 -13.12
C LEU A 428 -23.08 -10.25 -12.95
N TYR A 429 -22.67 -9.81 -11.75
CA TYR A 429 -21.36 -9.18 -11.55
C TYR A 429 -20.20 -10.18 -11.32
N TRP A 430 -20.48 -11.38 -10.80
CA TRP A 430 -19.47 -12.43 -10.60
C TRP A 430 -18.82 -12.93 -11.89
N PRO A 431 -19.57 -13.21 -12.98
CA PRO A 431 -18.98 -13.59 -14.26
C PRO A 431 -18.08 -12.50 -14.88
N LEU A 432 -18.42 -11.23 -14.72
CA LEU A 432 -17.64 -10.10 -15.25
C LEU A 432 -16.28 -9.98 -14.56
N LEU A 433 -16.23 -10.20 -13.24
CA LEU A 433 -14.98 -10.19 -12.48
C LEU A 433 -14.18 -11.51 -12.65
N ALA A 434 -14.78 -12.58 -13.18
CA ALA A 434 -14.12 -13.87 -13.48
C ALA A 434 -13.41 -13.92 -14.84
N ILE A 435 -13.60 -12.92 -15.69
CA ILE A 435 -12.91 -12.83 -16.99
C ILE A 435 -11.37 -12.76 -16.84
N PRO A 436 -10.79 -11.98 -15.90
CA PRO A 436 -9.35 -11.93 -15.67
C PRO A 436 -8.66 -13.29 -15.34
N PRO A 437 -9.16 -14.14 -14.41
CA PRO A 437 -8.55 -15.45 -14.18
C PRO A 437 -8.76 -16.45 -15.34
N ILE A 438 -9.88 -16.38 -16.07
CA ILE A 438 -10.13 -17.24 -17.25
C ILE A 438 -9.14 -16.93 -18.38
N GLN A 439 -8.78 -15.66 -18.56
CA GLN A 439 -7.80 -15.24 -19.56
C GLN A 439 -6.36 -15.74 -19.27
N LEU A 440 -6.05 -16.16 -18.04
CA LEU A 440 -4.75 -16.73 -17.68
C LEU A 440 -4.64 -18.23 -17.98
N GLY A 441 -5.75 -18.99 -17.90
CA GLY A 441 -5.76 -20.42 -18.20
C GLY A 441 -5.42 -20.75 -19.67
N TRP A 442 -5.39 -19.75 -20.54
CA TRP A 442 -5.10 -19.89 -21.97
C TRP A 442 -3.63 -19.67 -22.35
N SER A 443 -2.74 -19.41 -21.38
CA SER A 443 -1.33 -19.09 -21.66
C SER A 443 -0.30 -19.83 -20.79
N ALA A 444 -0.72 -20.95 -20.16
CA ALA A 444 0.22 -21.94 -19.63
C ALA A 444 0.77 -22.81 -20.76
#